data_AF-A0A0H2UUS4-F1
#
_entry.id   AF-A0A0H2UUS4-F1
#
_cell.length_a   1.000
_cell.length_b   1.000
_cell.length_c   1.000
_cell.angle_alpha   90.00
_cell.angle_beta   90.00
_cell.angle_gamma   90.00
#
_symmetry.space_group_name_H-M   'P 1'
#
loop_
_entity.id
_entity.type
_entity.pdbx_description
1 polymer ?
#
loop_
_entity_poly.entity_id
_entity_poly.type
_entity_poly.pdbx_seq_one_letter_code
_entity_poly.pdbx_strand_id
1 'polypeptide(L)'
;MVDLGFSLYPERYDVTKSKAYIDLCHSYGAKRLFMSLLQLAPADHQMFHCYAELIAYANQLGIRVIADVSPSFISQAGWSDQLIERAHAFGLAGLRLDEALPLAEIVTLTRNPFGLKIELNMSTDKQLLMSLLATDAERSNIIGCHNFYPHEFTGLSWQHFKDMSRFYHEHDIETAAFITAQSASEGPWLLAEGLPTVEDHRHLPIGLQVELMKAIGTIDNILISNQFISEEELAACTQALARPVTTIKVRPIIDLTEVEEQIIGYPHCYRGDVSDYVIRSTMPRLVYAQGSIAPRDQSKEVKRGCIIIDNDRYHRYKGELQIALKNFTVSSKANVVAEVREDYLSLLDDLRPWQEFCLEIDPS
;
A
#
# COMPACT_ATOMS: atom_id res chain seq x y z
N MET A 1 -5.98 -10.01 -4.54
CA MET A 1 -5.89 -8.84 -5.44
C MET A 1 -6.18 -7.63 -4.57
N VAL A 2 -5.35 -6.59 -4.64
CA VAL A 2 -5.48 -5.43 -3.77
C VAL A 2 -6.43 -4.42 -4.40
N ASP A 3 -7.43 -3.97 -3.67
CA ASP A 3 -8.39 -2.96 -4.13
C ASP A 3 -7.91 -1.54 -3.81
N LEU A 4 -8.21 -0.61 -4.72
CA LEU A 4 -7.95 0.83 -4.51
C LEU A 4 -9.12 1.48 -3.78
N GLY A 5 -8.81 2.38 -2.86
CA GLY A 5 -9.74 3.35 -2.34
C GLY A 5 -9.10 4.72 -2.12
N PHE A 6 -9.90 5.65 -1.62
CA PHE A 6 -9.52 7.04 -1.43
C PHE A 6 -10.30 7.66 -0.27
N SER A 7 -9.80 8.79 0.22
CA SER A 7 -10.48 9.61 1.23
C SER A 7 -11.14 10.83 0.61
N LEU A 8 -12.20 11.32 1.25
CA LEU A 8 -12.87 12.58 0.90
C LEU A 8 -13.23 13.38 2.16
N TYR A 9 -12.91 14.68 2.12
CA TYR A 9 -13.12 15.71 3.14
C TYR A 9 -13.88 16.89 2.49
N PRO A 10 -15.21 16.84 2.40
CA PRO A 10 -16.01 17.73 1.57
C PRO A 10 -16.22 19.14 2.17
N GLU A 11 -15.79 19.40 3.40
CA GLU A 11 -16.21 20.56 4.21
C GLU A 11 -15.91 21.91 3.56
N ARG A 12 -14.86 21.98 2.74
CA ARG A 12 -14.37 23.20 2.11
C ARG A 12 -14.82 23.35 0.65
N TYR A 13 -15.67 22.45 0.16
CA TYR A 13 -16.01 22.35 -1.26
C TYR A 13 -17.50 22.21 -1.48
N ASP A 14 -17.92 22.59 -2.68
CA ASP A 14 -19.25 22.23 -3.14
C ASP A 14 -19.34 20.73 -3.46
N VAL A 15 -20.58 20.25 -3.50
CA VAL A 15 -20.88 18.85 -3.80
C VAL A 15 -20.42 18.47 -5.21
N THR A 16 -20.40 19.41 -6.16
CA THR A 16 -20.03 19.17 -7.56
C THR A 16 -18.56 18.80 -7.68
N LYS A 17 -17.66 19.54 -7.01
CA LYS A 17 -16.23 19.26 -6.99
C LYS A 17 -15.94 17.91 -6.32
N SER A 18 -16.65 17.61 -5.24
CA SER A 18 -16.53 16.34 -4.54
C SER A 18 -16.99 15.16 -5.42
N LYS A 19 -18.11 15.30 -6.14
CA LYS A 19 -18.56 14.28 -7.12
C LYS A 19 -17.59 14.10 -8.27
N ALA A 20 -17.04 15.18 -8.82
CA ALA A 20 -16.03 15.10 -9.88
C ALA A 20 -14.77 14.35 -9.43
N TYR A 21 -14.36 14.51 -8.16
CA TYR A 21 -13.26 13.73 -7.61
C TYR A 21 -13.60 12.25 -7.41
N ILE A 22 -14.82 11.95 -6.95
CA ILE A 22 -15.33 10.57 -6.88
C ILE A 22 -15.33 9.93 -8.28
N ASP A 23 -15.79 10.65 -9.31
CA ASP A 23 -15.78 10.17 -10.70
C ASP A 23 -14.37 9.91 -11.22
N LEU A 24 -13.42 10.80 -10.90
CA LEU A 24 -12.01 10.60 -11.24
C LEU A 24 -11.49 9.31 -10.60
N CYS A 25 -11.61 9.16 -9.28
CA CYS A 25 -11.14 7.96 -8.58
C CYS A 25 -11.85 6.67 -9.06
N HIS A 26 -13.16 6.75 -9.31
CA HIS A 26 -13.95 5.65 -9.86
C HIS A 26 -13.49 5.24 -11.26
N SER A 27 -13.16 6.19 -12.14
CA SER A 27 -12.69 5.87 -13.50
C SER A 27 -11.35 5.13 -13.51
N TYR A 28 -10.58 5.26 -12.43
CA TYR A 28 -9.36 4.52 -12.14
C TYR A 28 -9.60 3.24 -11.30
N GLY A 29 -10.85 2.84 -11.11
CA GLY A 29 -11.23 1.56 -10.51
C GLY A 29 -11.26 1.54 -8.98
N ALA A 30 -11.29 2.71 -8.32
CA ALA A 30 -11.47 2.76 -6.87
C ALA A 30 -12.83 2.18 -6.45
N LYS A 31 -12.84 1.37 -5.40
CA LYS A 31 -14.02 0.65 -4.88
C LYS A 31 -14.37 0.97 -3.44
N ARG A 32 -13.53 1.75 -2.76
CA ARG A 32 -13.70 2.07 -1.35
C ARG A 32 -13.45 3.56 -1.08
N LEU A 33 -14.34 4.16 -0.31
CA LEU A 33 -14.24 5.54 0.13
C LEU A 33 -14.14 5.59 1.66
N PHE A 34 -13.12 6.25 2.17
CA PHE A 34 -13.00 6.63 3.57
C PHE A 34 -13.50 8.06 3.76
N MET A 35 -14.33 8.29 4.78
CA MET A 35 -14.75 9.63 5.18
C MET A 35 -14.59 9.80 6.69
N SER A 36 -14.16 10.98 7.13
CA SER A 36 -14.15 11.32 8.55
C SER A 36 -15.39 12.13 8.88
N LEU A 37 -16.25 11.63 9.78
CA LEU A 37 -17.40 12.40 10.29
C LEU A 37 -17.07 13.10 11.62
N LEU A 38 -15.81 13.05 12.05
CA LEU A 38 -15.37 13.56 13.35
C LEU A 38 -15.55 15.08 13.46
N GLN A 39 -15.42 15.80 12.35
CA GLN A 39 -15.53 17.26 12.28
C GLN A 39 -16.97 17.71 12.03
N LEU A 40 -17.90 16.79 11.74
CA LEU A 40 -19.28 17.12 11.43
C LEU A 40 -20.06 17.47 12.70
N ALA A 41 -20.35 18.76 12.87
CA ALA A 41 -21.29 19.20 13.90
C ALA A 41 -22.72 18.85 13.46
N PRO A 42 -23.52 18.10 14.24
CA PRO A 42 -24.86 17.70 13.79
C PRO A 42 -25.88 18.83 13.62
N ALA A 43 -25.60 20.01 14.17
CA ALA A 43 -26.35 21.23 13.90
C ALA A 43 -26.12 21.78 12.47
N ASP A 44 -25.06 21.34 11.79
CA ASP A 44 -24.78 21.67 10.40
C ASP A 44 -25.56 20.75 9.45
N HIS A 45 -26.87 20.97 9.40
CA HIS A 45 -27.78 20.20 8.55
C HIS A 45 -27.40 20.25 7.06
N GLN A 46 -26.80 21.36 6.61
CA GLN A 46 -26.35 21.48 5.22
C GLN A 46 -25.20 20.53 4.95
N MET A 47 -24.21 20.48 5.83
CA MET A 47 -23.08 19.55 5.69
C MET A 47 -23.55 18.10 5.83
N PHE A 48 -24.45 17.79 6.77
CA PHE A 48 -25.03 16.45 6.89
C PHE A 48 -25.73 15.99 5.59
N HIS A 49 -26.48 16.88 4.93
CA HIS A 49 -27.08 16.61 3.61
C HIS A 49 -26.01 16.42 2.53
N CYS A 50 -24.94 17.23 2.53
CA CYS A 50 -23.81 17.08 1.61
C CYS A 50 -23.19 15.68 1.73
N TYR A 51 -22.89 15.24 2.95
CA TYR A 51 -22.39 13.89 3.23
C TYR A 51 -23.35 12.81 2.73
N ALA A 52 -24.64 12.90 3.06
CA ALA A 52 -25.65 11.93 2.60
C ALA A 52 -25.71 11.84 1.06
N GLU A 53 -25.66 12.99 0.38
CA GLU A 53 -25.67 13.06 -1.08
C GLU A 53 -24.41 12.44 -1.70
N LEU A 54 -23.23 12.70 -1.13
CA LEU A 54 -21.97 12.13 -1.61
C LEU A 54 -21.87 10.63 -1.35
N ILE A 55 -22.35 10.15 -0.20
CA ILE A 55 -22.42 8.73 0.13
C ILE A 55 -23.37 8.01 -0.84
N ALA A 56 -24.56 8.57 -1.06
CA ALA A 56 -25.51 8.02 -2.03
C ALA A 56 -24.92 7.97 -3.44
N TYR A 57 -24.18 9.01 -3.85
CA TYR A 57 -23.51 9.05 -5.15
C TYR A 57 -22.41 7.98 -5.28
N ALA A 58 -21.53 7.86 -4.28
CA ALA A 58 -20.51 6.82 -4.25
C ALA A 58 -21.12 5.40 -4.31
N ASN A 59 -22.20 5.16 -3.57
CA ASN A 59 -22.92 3.90 -3.59
C ASN A 59 -23.53 3.56 -4.97
N GLN A 60 -24.03 4.55 -5.72
CA GLN A 60 -24.54 4.34 -7.09
C GLN A 60 -23.44 3.86 -8.05
N LEU A 61 -22.19 4.27 -7.79
CA LEU A 61 -21.00 3.82 -8.53
C LEU A 61 -20.42 2.50 -8.00
N GLY A 62 -21.04 1.89 -6.97
CA GLY A 62 -20.57 0.66 -6.36
C GLY A 62 -19.36 0.84 -5.42
N ILE A 63 -19.07 2.06 -4.99
CA ILE A 63 -18.00 2.37 -4.04
C ILE A 63 -18.52 2.18 -2.61
N ARG A 64 -17.88 1.30 -1.84
CA ARG A 64 -18.21 1.06 -0.42
C ARG A 64 -17.72 2.24 0.42
N VAL A 65 -18.62 2.91 1.15
CA VAL A 65 -18.23 3.99 2.06
C VAL A 65 -18.06 3.48 3.49
N ILE A 66 -16.88 3.69 4.07
CA ILE A 66 -16.59 3.44 5.49
C ILE A 66 -16.31 4.79 6.14
N ALA A 67 -17.08 5.09 7.18
CA ALA A 67 -17.00 6.37 7.87
C ALA A 67 -16.38 6.22 9.26
N ASP A 68 -15.49 7.14 9.59
CA ASP A 68 -14.94 7.30 10.92
C ASP A 68 -15.88 8.16 11.77
N VAL A 69 -16.28 7.64 12.94
CA VAL A 69 -17.22 8.29 13.84
C VAL A 69 -16.69 8.30 15.28
N SER A 70 -16.93 9.40 15.99
CA SER A 70 -16.64 9.52 17.42
C SER A 70 -17.89 9.30 18.26
N PRO A 71 -17.75 8.91 19.54
CA PRO A 71 -18.88 8.87 20.48
C PRO A 71 -19.62 10.22 20.56
N SER A 72 -18.89 11.32 20.48
CA SER A 72 -19.46 12.68 20.45
C SER A 72 -20.35 12.89 19.23
N PHE A 73 -19.91 12.50 18.03
CA PHE A 73 -20.74 12.57 16.82
C PHE A 73 -21.99 11.71 16.96
N ILE A 74 -21.83 10.45 17.39
CA ILE A 74 -22.95 9.50 17.56
C ILE A 74 -24.02 10.08 18.49
N SER A 75 -23.60 10.64 19.62
CA SER A 75 -24.52 11.26 20.58
C SER A 75 -25.22 12.49 20.00
N GLN A 76 -24.46 13.39 19.39
CA GLN A 76 -25.01 14.66 18.88
C GLN A 76 -25.92 14.45 17.66
N ALA A 77 -25.64 13.43 16.84
CA ALA A 77 -26.49 13.03 15.71
C ALA A 77 -27.75 12.26 16.15
N GLY A 78 -27.87 11.92 17.44
CA GLY A 78 -28.97 11.14 17.98
C GLY A 78 -28.95 9.68 17.54
N TRP A 79 -27.76 9.12 17.30
CA TRP A 79 -27.57 7.75 16.80
C TRP A 79 -27.33 6.72 17.91
N SER A 80 -27.14 7.14 19.17
CA SER A 80 -26.69 6.26 20.26
C SER A 80 -27.46 4.94 20.38
N ASP A 81 -28.80 4.99 20.35
CA ASP A 81 -29.63 3.79 20.55
C ASP A 81 -29.92 3.01 19.25
N GLN A 82 -29.50 3.53 18.09
CA GLN A 82 -29.84 3.01 16.75
C GLN A 82 -28.66 3.15 15.78
N LEU A 83 -27.43 3.03 16.28
CA LEU A 83 -26.22 3.38 15.53
C LEU A 83 -26.16 2.62 14.19
N ILE A 84 -26.43 1.33 14.26
CA ILE A 84 -26.41 0.43 13.11
C ILE A 84 -27.49 0.79 12.09
N GLU A 85 -28.74 0.97 12.53
CA GLU A 85 -29.86 1.30 11.66
C GLU A 85 -29.67 2.66 10.98
N ARG A 86 -29.15 3.64 11.74
CA ARG A 86 -28.88 4.99 11.25
C ARG A 86 -27.72 5.01 10.26
N ALA A 87 -26.62 4.33 10.57
CA ALA A 87 -25.48 4.20 9.67
C ALA A 87 -25.87 3.49 8.36
N HIS A 88 -26.65 2.41 8.45
CA HIS A 88 -27.17 1.72 7.27
C HIS A 88 -28.10 2.62 6.44
N ALA A 89 -29.04 3.33 7.08
CA ALA A 89 -29.93 4.27 6.41
C ALA A 89 -29.18 5.46 5.78
N PHE A 90 -28.05 5.85 6.36
CA PHE A 90 -27.14 6.87 5.81
C PHE A 90 -26.37 6.36 4.58
N GLY A 91 -26.40 5.06 4.31
CA GLY A 91 -25.74 4.41 3.17
C GLY A 91 -24.31 3.95 3.46
N LEU A 92 -23.91 3.84 4.73
CA LEU A 92 -22.58 3.37 5.09
C LEU A 92 -22.46 1.86 4.93
N ALA A 93 -21.36 1.41 4.35
CA ALA A 93 -20.97 0.00 4.29
C ALA A 93 -20.23 -0.45 5.57
N GLY A 94 -19.66 0.48 6.32
CA GLY A 94 -19.02 0.22 7.59
C GLY A 94 -18.78 1.45 8.44
N LEU A 95 -18.49 1.20 9.72
CA LEU A 95 -18.15 2.20 10.72
C LEU A 95 -16.77 1.90 11.28
N ARG A 96 -15.92 2.93 11.33
CA ARG A 96 -14.71 2.96 12.14
C ARG A 96 -15.00 3.80 13.38
N LEU A 97 -14.63 3.27 14.55
CA LEU A 97 -14.85 3.94 15.82
C LEU A 97 -13.53 4.55 16.28
N ASP A 98 -13.47 5.87 16.39
CA ASP A 98 -12.27 6.61 16.80
C ASP A 98 -11.84 6.25 18.24
N GLU A 99 -12.81 6.05 19.12
CA GLU A 99 -12.62 5.60 20.49
C GLU A 99 -13.01 4.12 20.65
N ALA A 100 -12.19 3.37 21.41
CA ALA A 100 -12.47 1.98 21.70
C ALA A 100 -13.73 1.85 22.58
N LEU A 101 -14.80 1.29 22.00
CA LEU A 101 -15.99 0.89 22.76
C LEU A 101 -15.69 -0.35 23.64
N PRO A 102 -16.49 -0.57 24.70
CA PRO A 102 -16.45 -1.81 25.45
C PRO A 102 -16.61 -3.04 24.55
N LEU A 103 -15.86 -4.12 24.85
CA LEU A 103 -15.86 -5.34 24.03
C LEU A 103 -17.27 -5.87 23.73
N ALA A 104 -18.15 -5.91 24.73
CA ALA A 104 -19.52 -6.41 24.58
C ALA A 104 -20.37 -5.56 23.61
N GLU A 105 -20.11 -4.26 23.53
CA GLU A 105 -20.79 -3.38 22.56
C GLU A 105 -20.31 -3.68 21.15
N ILE A 106 -19.00 -3.83 20.94
CA ILE A 106 -18.44 -4.21 19.63
C ILE A 106 -18.99 -5.56 19.17
N VAL A 107 -19.06 -6.57 20.07
CA VAL A 107 -19.69 -7.87 19.77
C VAL A 107 -21.13 -7.68 19.28
N THR A 108 -21.90 -6.84 19.98
CA THR A 108 -23.29 -6.54 19.59
C THR A 108 -23.36 -5.88 18.20
N LEU A 109 -22.50 -4.89 17.95
CA LEU A 109 -22.43 -4.19 16.66
C LEU A 109 -22.08 -5.14 15.50
N THR A 110 -21.15 -6.07 15.69
CA THR A 110 -20.76 -7.02 14.63
C THR A 110 -21.93 -7.92 14.19
N ARG A 111 -22.88 -8.22 15.10
CA ARG A 111 -24.03 -9.09 14.85
C ARG A 111 -25.20 -8.40 14.13
N ASN A 112 -24.98 -7.19 13.63
CA ASN A 112 -26.02 -6.44 12.94
C ASN A 112 -26.59 -7.21 11.74
N PRO A 113 -27.89 -7.04 11.44
CA PRO A 113 -28.56 -7.78 10.36
C PRO A 113 -28.28 -7.22 8.96
N PHE A 114 -27.60 -6.09 8.85
CA PHE A 114 -27.38 -5.38 7.58
C PHE A 114 -26.05 -5.72 6.90
N GLY A 115 -25.19 -6.51 7.56
CA GLY A 115 -23.84 -6.82 7.07
C GLY A 115 -22.87 -5.63 7.13
N LEU A 116 -23.22 -4.60 7.92
CA LEU A 116 -22.41 -3.40 8.10
C LEU A 116 -21.11 -3.76 8.81
N LYS A 117 -19.98 -3.31 8.25
CA LYS A 117 -18.66 -3.65 8.77
C LYS A 117 -18.27 -2.80 9.97
N ILE A 118 -17.66 -3.43 10.95
CA ILE A 118 -17.05 -2.78 12.11
C ILE A 118 -15.55 -2.80 11.88
N GLU A 119 -15.01 -1.63 11.59
CA GLU A 119 -13.60 -1.44 11.27
C GLU A 119 -12.78 -1.17 12.52
N LEU A 120 -11.85 -2.06 12.81
CA LEU A 120 -10.92 -1.95 13.92
C LEU A 120 -9.67 -1.17 13.53
N ASN A 121 -9.13 -0.42 14.48
CA ASN A 121 -7.81 0.15 14.34
C ASN A 121 -6.75 -0.95 14.52
N MET A 122 -6.03 -1.24 13.44
CA MET A 122 -4.95 -2.25 13.43
C MET A 122 -3.55 -1.66 13.70
N SER A 123 -3.45 -0.35 13.98
CA SER A 123 -2.15 0.29 14.22
C SER A 123 -1.58 0.13 15.62
N THR A 124 -2.37 -0.25 16.63
CA THR A 124 -1.92 -0.21 18.03
C THR A 124 -1.40 -1.55 18.52
N ASP A 125 -2.31 -2.51 18.72
CA ASP A 125 -2.04 -3.80 19.34
C ASP A 125 -3.03 -4.89 18.89
N LYS A 126 -2.76 -6.11 19.35
CA LYS A 126 -3.45 -7.34 18.94
C LYS A 126 -4.60 -7.73 19.89
N GLN A 127 -4.68 -7.11 21.07
CA GLN A 127 -5.53 -7.57 22.18
C GLN A 127 -7.02 -7.44 21.85
N LEU A 128 -7.44 -6.35 21.20
CA LEU A 128 -8.83 -6.15 20.84
C LEU A 128 -9.34 -7.26 19.90
N LEU A 129 -8.61 -7.53 18.81
CA LEU A 129 -8.98 -8.59 17.88
C LEU A 129 -8.95 -9.96 18.58
N MET A 130 -7.90 -10.29 19.34
CA MET A 130 -7.84 -11.56 20.09
C MET A 130 -9.03 -11.74 21.02
N SER A 131 -9.44 -10.67 21.71
CA SER A 131 -10.58 -10.69 22.62
C SER A 131 -11.89 -10.91 21.86
N LEU A 132 -12.10 -10.23 20.73
CA LEU A 132 -13.27 -10.42 19.87
C LEU A 132 -13.33 -11.83 19.28
N LEU A 133 -12.19 -12.41 18.90
CA LEU A 133 -12.14 -13.77 18.35
C LEU A 133 -12.47 -14.85 19.41
N ALA A 134 -12.31 -14.52 20.70
CA ALA A 134 -12.68 -15.38 21.82
C ALA A 134 -14.14 -15.23 22.26
N THR A 135 -14.91 -14.32 21.66
CA THR A 135 -16.35 -14.19 21.88
C THR A 135 -17.14 -14.80 20.73
N ASP A 136 -18.44 -14.56 20.75
CA ASP A 136 -19.40 -14.95 19.74
C ASP A 136 -19.66 -13.82 18.70
N ALA A 137 -18.71 -12.89 18.55
CA ALA A 137 -18.73 -11.84 17.53
C ALA A 137 -18.89 -12.41 16.11
N GLU A 138 -19.62 -11.70 15.26
CA GLU A 138 -19.79 -12.08 13.85
C GLU A 138 -18.55 -11.63 13.05
N ARG A 139 -17.59 -12.54 12.91
CA ARG A 139 -16.27 -12.27 12.33
C ARG A 139 -16.36 -11.75 10.90
N SER A 140 -17.34 -12.18 10.13
CA SER A 140 -17.53 -11.73 8.75
C SER A 140 -17.84 -10.23 8.63
N ASN A 141 -18.24 -9.59 9.74
CA ASN A 141 -18.48 -8.15 9.81
C ASN A 141 -17.32 -7.38 10.45
N ILE A 142 -16.19 -8.01 10.75
CA ILE A 142 -14.99 -7.35 11.26
C ILE A 142 -14.02 -7.09 10.10
N ILE A 143 -13.58 -5.84 9.96
CA ILE A 143 -12.49 -5.45 9.06
C ILE A 143 -11.45 -4.66 9.86
N GLY A 144 -10.26 -4.46 9.32
CA GLY A 144 -9.22 -3.66 9.95
C GLY A 144 -8.66 -2.62 9.00
N CYS A 145 -8.42 -1.41 9.50
CA CYS A 145 -7.70 -0.38 8.77
C CYS A 145 -6.68 0.30 9.66
N HIS A 146 -5.48 0.50 9.13
CA HIS A 146 -4.46 1.27 9.81
C HIS A 146 -4.87 2.75 9.93
N ASN A 147 -4.34 3.44 10.93
CA ASN A 147 -4.33 4.91 10.95
C ASN A 147 -3.44 5.46 9.82
N PHE A 148 -3.71 6.70 9.43
CA PHE A 148 -2.73 7.59 8.81
C PHE A 148 -2.20 8.59 9.84
N TYR A 149 -1.05 9.21 9.55
CA TYR A 149 -0.32 10.04 10.51
C TYR A 149 0.00 11.42 9.92
N PRO A 150 -0.77 12.47 10.29
CA PRO A 150 -0.59 13.83 9.77
C PRO A 150 0.66 14.57 10.23
N HIS A 151 1.21 14.19 11.38
CA HIS A 151 2.41 14.78 11.96
C HIS A 151 3.64 13.99 11.49
N GLU A 152 4.60 14.68 10.89
CA GLU A 152 5.83 14.06 10.40
C GLU A 152 6.57 13.31 11.51
N PHE A 153 7.19 12.20 11.15
CA PHE A 153 7.92 11.27 12.05
C PHE A 153 7.06 10.56 13.10
N THR A 154 5.75 10.47 12.90
CA THR A 154 4.83 9.73 13.80
C THR A 154 4.12 8.54 13.17
N GLY A 155 4.34 8.31 11.87
CA GLY A 155 3.90 7.12 11.17
C GLY A 155 4.45 5.84 11.76
N LEU A 156 3.82 4.72 11.40
CA LEU A 156 4.30 3.41 11.86
C LEU A 156 5.69 3.11 11.31
N SER A 157 6.50 2.43 12.11
CA SER A 157 7.69 1.77 11.60
C SER A 157 7.30 0.61 10.68
N TRP A 158 8.14 0.32 9.69
CA TRP A 158 7.88 -0.76 8.73
C TRP A 158 7.67 -2.12 9.41
N GLN A 159 8.48 -2.42 10.41
CA GLN A 159 8.39 -3.69 11.13
C GLN A 159 7.06 -3.85 11.89
N HIS A 160 6.64 -2.81 12.62
CA HIS A 160 5.37 -2.83 13.35
C HIS A 160 4.19 -2.96 12.40
N PHE A 161 4.20 -2.20 11.29
CA PHE A 161 3.19 -2.29 10.25
C PHE A 161 3.06 -3.72 9.69
N LYS A 162 4.18 -4.37 9.34
CA LYS A 162 4.20 -5.75 8.84
C LYS A 162 3.65 -6.74 9.88
N ASP A 163 4.04 -6.58 11.13
CA ASP A 163 3.63 -7.47 12.22
C ASP A 163 2.15 -7.38 12.55
N MET A 164 1.57 -6.18 12.45
CA MET A 164 0.14 -5.95 12.63
C MET A 164 -0.67 -6.40 11.42
N SER A 165 -0.25 -6.03 10.20
CA SER A 165 -0.94 -6.41 8.95
C SER A 165 -1.03 -7.92 8.81
N ARG A 166 0.11 -8.62 8.99
CA ARG A 166 0.16 -10.09 8.98
C ARG A 166 -0.75 -10.71 10.03
N PHE A 167 -0.74 -10.18 11.26
CA PHE A 167 -1.57 -10.72 12.33
C PHE A 167 -3.06 -10.64 12.01
N TYR A 168 -3.55 -9.51 11.50
CA TYR A 168 -4.96 -9.38 11.12
C TYR A 168 -5.29 -10.27 9.92
N HIS A 169 -4.43 -10.28 8.90
CA HIS A 169 -4.62 -11.08 7.71
C HIS A 169 -4.65 -12.60 7.99
N GLU A 170 -3.77 -13.12 8.87
CA GLU A 170 -3.74 -14.53 9.28
C GLU A 170 -4.99 -14.97 10.07
N HIS A 171 -5.80 -14.02 10.54
CA HIS A 171 -7.09 -14.27 11.21
C HIS A 171 -8.29 -14.01 10.27
N ASP A 172 -8.06 -14.02 8.96
CA ASP A 172 -9.08 -13.81 7.91
C ASP A 172 -9.83 -12.46 8.03
N ILE A 173 -9.16 -11.43 8.57
CA ILE A 173 -9.71 -10.07 8.64
C ILE A 173 -9.29 -9.29 7.40
N GLU A 174 -10.26 -8.70 6.69
CA GLU A 174 -9.99 -7.78 5.56
C GLU A 174 -9.17 -6.58 6.07
N THR A 175 -8.03 -6.33 5.43
CA THR A 175 -7.03 -5.36 5.88
C THR A 175 -6.94 -4.13 4.97
N ALA A 176 -6.64 -2.97 5.53
CA ALA A 176 -6.47 -1.73 4.79
C ALA A 176 -5.36 -0.84 5.35
N ALA A 177 -4.69 -0.11 4.48
CA ALA A 177 -3.66 0.85 4.85
C ALA A 177 -3.72 2.10 3.97
N PHE A 178 -3.18 3.20 4.49
CA PHE A 178 -3.15 4.48 3.81
C PHE A 178 -1.81 4.78 3.16
N ILE A 179 -1.88 5.32 1.94
CA ILE A 179 -0.78 5.91 1.18
C ILE A 179 -1.07 7.39 0.94
N THR A 180 -0.02 8.19 0.80
CA THR A 180 -0.14 9.64 0.63
C THR A 180 0.24 10.07 -0.78
N ALA A 181 -0.60 10.86 -1.43
CA ALA A 181 -0.28 11.50 -2.71
C ALA A 181 0.59 12.74 -2.47
N GLN A 182 1.56 13.00 -3.36
CA GLN A 182 2.45 14.16 -3.23
C GLN A 182 1.81 15.45 -3.78
N SER A 183 0.84 15.33 -4.69
CA SER A 183 0.06 16.43 -5.25
C SER A 183 -1.08 16.92 -4.35
N ALA A 184 -1.45 16.15 -3.33
CA ALA A 184 -2.54 16.44 -2.42
C ALA A 184 -2.02 16.97 -1.08
N SER A 185 -2.68 17.99 -0.53
CA SER A 185 -2.26 18.64 0.73
C SER A 185 -3.34 18.65 1.81
N GLU A 186 -4.51 18.08 1.53
CA GLU A 186 -5.65 18.19 2.43
C GLU A 186 -5.96 16.85 3.11
N GLY A 187 -6.19 16.95 4.42
CA GLY A 187 -6.69 15.89 5.26
C GLY A 187 -7.91 16.32 6.07
N PRO A 188 -8.35 15.51 7.04
CA PRO A 188 -9.45 15.86 7.92
C PRO A 188 -9.08 16.94 8.95
N TRP A 189 -7.78 17.21 9.14
CA TRP A 189 -7.23 18.17 10.09
C TRP A 189 -6.50 19.31 9.38
N LEU A 190 -6.29 20.42 10.10
CA LEU A 190 -5.54 21.56 9.56
C LEU A 190 -4.06 21.23 9.30
N LEU A 191 -3.46 20.39 10.14
CA LEU A 191 -2.11 19.86 9.93
C LEU A 191 -2.16 18.67 8.97
N ALA A 192 -1.40 18.74 7.89
CA ALA A 192 -1.24 17.66 6.92
C ALA A 192 0.14 17.73 6.27
N GLU A 193 1.12 17.02 6.85
CA GLU A 193 2.49 16.92 6.33
C GLU A 193 2.66 15.64 5.49
N GLY A 194 1.63 15.31 4.70
CA GLY A 194 1.38 13.96 4.19
C GLY A 194 0.63 13.10 5.21
N LEU A 195 -0.09 12.08 4.73
CA LEU A 195 -0.94 11.23 5.55
C LEU A 195 -0.68 9.72 5.34
N PRO A 196 0.57 9.23 5.34
CA PRO A 196 0.82 7.81 5.16
C PRO A 196 0.47 7.01 6.43
N THR A 197 0.29 5.69 6.29
CA THR A 197 0.32 4.76 7.43
C THR A 197 1.75 4.51 7.91
N VAL A 198 2.70 4.31 6.99
CA VAL A 198 4.11 4.01 7.27
C VAL A 198 4.94 5.26 7.10
N GLU A 199 5.77 5.59 8.08
CA GLU A 199 6.51 6.86 8.07
C GLU A 199 7.47 6.96 6.88
N ASP A 200 8.24 5.89 6.61
CA ASP A 200 9.21 5.84 5.52
C ASP A 200 8.57 6.00 4.12
N HIS A 201 7.23 5.94 4.01
CA HIS A 201 6.49 6.12 2.76
C HIS A 201 6.12 7.58 2.48
N ARG A 202 6.22 8.48 3.46
CA ARG A 202 5.65 9.83 3.43
C ARG A 202 6.00 10.63 2.18
N HIS A 203 7.26 10.58 1.77
CA HIS A 203 7.80 11.37 0.67
C HIS A 203 8.09 10.52 -0.57
N LEU A 204 7.70 9.24 -0.57
CA LEU A 204 7.90 8.37 -1.71
C LEU A 204 6.87 8.65 -2.81
N PRO A 205 7.24 8.49 -4.09
CA PRO A 205 6.27 8.47 -5.17
C PRO A 205 5.15 7.46 -4.90
N ILE A 206 3.90 7.83 -5.16
CA ILE A 206 2.74 7.02 -4.78
C ILE A 206 2.78 5.59 -5.37
N GLY A 207 3.29 5.43 -6.60
CA GLY A 207 3.46 4.13 -7.23
C GLY A 207 4.41 3.21 -6.45
N LEU A 208 5.50 3.76 -5.87
CA LEU A 208 6.42 3.00 -5.03
C LEU A 208 5.78 2.63 -3.69
N GLN A 209 4.98 3.52 -3.09
CA GLN A 209 4.22 3.17 -1.89
C GLN A 209 3.31 1.97 -2.15
N VAL A 210 2.64 1.91 -3.30
CA VAL A 210 1.82 0.77 -3.71
C VAL A 210 2.66 -0.52 -3.86
N GLU A 211 3.82 -0.46 -4.53
CA GLU A 211 4.70 -1.64 -4.68
C GLU A 211 5.14 -2.18 -3.30
N LEU A 212 5.50 -1.30 -2.36
CA LEU A 212 5.86 -1.66 -0.98
C LEU A 212 4.69 -2.33 -0.24
N MET A 213 3.50 -1.74 -0.31
CA MET A 213 2.29 -2.30 0.31
C MET A 213 1.89 -3.65 -0.31
N LYS A 214 2.09 -3.85 -1.62
CA LYS A 214 1.82 -5.13 -2.29
C LYS A 214 2.84 -6.20 -1.94
N ALA A 215 4.12 -5.82 -1.79
CA ALA A 215 5.22 -6.75 -1.56
C ALA A 215 5.02 -7.59 -0.28
N ILE A 216 4.42 -7.00 0.76
CA ILE A 216 4.13 -7.71 2.02
C ILE A 216 3.03 -8.77 1.88
N GLY A 217 2.11 -8.59 0.92
CA GLY A 217 1.07 -9.57 0.61
C GLY A 217 -0.01 -9.74 1.68
N THR A 218 -0.14 -8.81 2.63
CA THR A 218 -1.11 -8.88 3.75
C THR A 218 -2.01 -7.64 3.84
N ILE A 219 -2.14 -6.89 2.74
CA ILE A 219 -3.02 -5.71 2.64
C ILE A 219 -4.02 -5.95 1.51
N ASP A 220 -5.31 -5.87 1.83
CA ASP A 220 -6.40 -6.10 0.86
C ASP A 220 -6.88 -4.80 0.20
N ASN A 221 -6.81 -3.67 0.91
CA ASN A 221 -7.18 -2.35 0.39
C ASN A 221 -6.07 -1.33 0.61
N ILE A 222 -5.71 -0.58 -0.42
CA ILE A 222 -4.83 0.57 -0.32
C ILE A 222 -5.65 1.84 -0.54
N LEU A 223 -5.60 2.75 0.43
CA LEU A 223 -6.41 3.96 0.45
C LEU A 223 -5.54 5.20 0.28
N ILE A 224 -5.87 6.07 -0.67
CA ILE A 224 -5.25 7.40 -0.78
C ILE A 224 -5.81 8.29 0.33
N SER A 225 -4.98 8.70 1.27
CA SER A 225 -5.40 9.37 2.50
C SER A 225 -5.75 10.85 2.35
N ASN A 226 -5.05 11.56 1.47
CA ASN A 226 -5.18 13.00 1.27
C ASN A 226 -5.90 13.30 -0.05
N GLN A 227 -6.48 14.50 -0.14
CA GLN A 227 -7.17 14.98 -1.34
C GLN A 227 -6.60 16.34 -1.81
N PHE A 228 -6.79 16.75 -3.05
CA PHE A 228 -7.23 15.94 -4.19
C PHE A 228 -6.01 15.44 -4.94
N ILE A 229 -5.89 14.13 -5.19
CA ILE A 229 -4.79 13.58 -5.98
C ILE A 229 -4.88 14.07 -7.44
N SER A 230 -3.73 14.33 -8.07
CA SER A 230 -3.63 14.59 -9.50
C SER A 230 -3.90 13.33 -10.32
N GLU A 231 -4.37 13.49 -11.55
CA GLU A 231 -4.60 12.34 -12.45
C GLU A 231 -3.30 11.60 -12.79
N GLU A 232 -2.16 12.30 -12.87
CA GLU A 232 -0.85 11.69 -13.12
C GLU A 232 -0.44 10.73 -12.00
N GLU A 233 -0.56 11.16 -10.73
CA GLU A 233 -0.25 10.30 -9.59
C GLU A 233 -1.27 9.16 -9.45
N LEU A 234 -2.55 9.42 -9.74
CA LEU A 234 -3.58 8.38 -9.72
C LEU A 234 -3.30 7.31 -10.80
N ALA A 235 -2.88 7.71 -12.00
CA ALA A 235 -2.47 6.78 -13.05
C ALA A 235 -1.22 5.97 -12.64
N ALA A 236 -0.24 6.59 -11.99
CA ALA A 236 0.92 5.88 -11.46
C ALA A 236 0.53 4.86 -10.37
N CYS A 237 -0.42 5.23 -9.50
CA CYS A 237 -0.97 4.36 -8.46
C CYS A 237 -1.65 3.12 -9.07
N THR A 238 -2.54 3.31 -10.04
CA THR A 238 -3.25 2.20 -10.69
C THR A 238 -2.32 1.33 -11.55
N GLN A 239 -1.34 1.92 -12.22
CA GLN A 239 -0.33 1.17 -12.95
C GLN A 239 0.45 0.24 -12.00
N ALA A 240 0.86 0.75 -10.84
CA ALA A 240 1.53 -0.06 -9.81
C ALA A 240 0.62 -1.16 -9.26
N LEU A 241 -0.68 -0.87 -9.02
CA LEU A 241 -1.66 -1.87 -8.59
C LEU A 241 -1.85 -3.00 -9.63
N ALA A 242 -1.91 -2.63 -10.92
CA ALA A 242 -2.15 -3.57 -12.02
C ALA A 242 -0.95 -4.49 -12.33
N ARG A 243 0.26 -4.13 -11.89
CA ARG A 243 1.45 -4.98 -12.09
C ARG A 243 1.27 -6.32 -11.38
N PRO A 244 1.46 -7.47 -12.07
CA PRO A 244 1.27 -8.78 -11.45
C PRO A 244 2.40 -9.16 -10.49
N VAL A 245 3.58 -8.55 -10.67
CA VAL A 245 4.80 -8.81 -9.92
C VAL A 245 5.42 -7.51 -9.46
N THR A 246 6.26 -7.57 -8.44
CA THR A 246 7.02 -6.41 -7.94
C THR A 246 7.98 -5.91 -9.03
N THR A 247 7.94 -4.62 -9.32
CA THR A 247 8.88 -3.98 -10.24
C THR A 247 9.84 -3.07 -9.49
N ILE A 248 11.13 -3.28 -9.70
CA ILE A 248 12.20 -2.54 -9.03
C ILE A 248 12.93 -1.67 -10.06
N LYS A 249 13.02 -0.37 -9.78
CA LYS A 249 13.75 0.54 -10.64
C LYS A 249 15.25 0.44 -10.40
N VAL A 250 16.01 0.37 -11.49
CA VAL A 250 17.47 0.26 -11.48
C VAL A 250 18.09 1.32 -12.38
N ARG A 251 19.24 1.85 -11.94
CA ARG A 251 20.02 2.85 -12.66
C ARG A 251 21.32 2.23 -13.17
N PRO A 252 21.61 2.27 -14.48
CA PRO A 252 22.91 1.85 -15.00
C PRO A 252 24.04 2.70 -14.40
N ILE A 253 25.15 2.06 -14.04
CA ILE A 253 26.36 2.74 -13.54
C ILE A 253 27.50 2.71 -14.57
N ILE A 254 27.26 2.04 -15.70
CA ILE A 254 28.13 1.94 -16.87
C ILE A 254 27.25 1.91 -18.13
N ASP A 255 27.85 2.08 -19.29
CA ASP A 255 27.19 1.82 -20.57
C ASP A 255 26.93 0.32 -20.72
N LEU A 256 25.66 -0.05 -20.74
CA LEU A 256 25.21 -1.43 -20.90
C LEU A 256 25.37 -1.87 -22.36
N THR A 257 25.76 -3.13 -22.54
CA THR A 257 25.59 -3.80 -23.83
C THR A 257 24.13 -4.21 -24.02
N GLU A 258 23.72 -4.43 -25.26
CA GLU A 258 22.38 -4.94 -25.59
C GLU A 258 22.02 -6.22 -24.81
N VAL A 259 22.98 -7.13 -24.63
CA VAL A 259 22.78 -8.37 -23.85
C VAL A 259 22.58 -8.07 -22.36
N GLU A 260 23.32 -7.11 -21.78
CA GLU A 260 23.15 -6.73 -20.38
C GLU A 260 21.80 -6.03 -20.15
N GLU A 261 21.34 -5.17 -21.07
CA GLU A 261 20.00 -4.56 -21.03
C GLU A 261 18.90 -5.62 -21.10
N GLN A 262 19.04 -6.58 -22.02
CA GLN A 262 18.09 -7.70 -22.14
C GLN A 262 18.07 -8.58 -20.88
N ILE A 263 19.23 -8.83 -20.25
CA ILE A 263 19.30 -9.59 -19.00
C ILE A 263 18.61 -8.83 -17.86
N ILE A 264 18.80 -7.51 -17.75
CA ILE A 264 18.13 -6.68 -16.73
C ILE A 264 16.61 -6.64 -16.97
N GLY A 265 16.17 -6.50 -18.23
CA GLY A 265 14.75 -6.49 -18.59
C GLY A 265 14.07 -7.87 -18.58
N TYR A 266 14.77 -8.93 -18.17
CA TYR A 266 14.22 -10.29 -18.16
C TYR A 266 13.17 -10.46 -17.03
N PRO A 267 12.10 -11.23 -17.23
CA PRO A 267 11.19 -11.59 -16.13
C PRO A 267 11.91 -12.49 -15.12
N HIS A 268 12.30 -11.93 -13.99
CA HIS A 268 13.14 -12.60 -13.00
C HIS A 268 12.31 -13.43 -12.03
N CYS A 269 12.96 -14.44 -11.45
CA CYS A 269 12.44 -15.20 -10.33
C CYS A 269 13.56 -15.39 -9.32
N TYR A 270 13.31 -15.07 -8.05
CA TYR A 270 14.29 -15.26 -6.98
C TYR A 270 14.47 -16.77 -6.76
N ARG A 271 15.64 -17.30 -7.08
CA ARG A 271 15.98 -18.70 -6.83
C ARG A 271 15.91 -19.04 -5.34
N GLY A 272 15.32 -20.18 -4.98
CA GLY A 272 15.04 -20.51 -3.58
C GLY A 272 16.17 -21.10 -2.74
N ASP A 273 17.38 -21.32 -3.28
CA ASP A 273 18.57 -21.57 -2.46
C ASP A 273 19.14 -20.23 -1.99
N VAL A 274 18.52 -19.72 -0.92
CA VAL A 274 18.72 -18.37 -0.37
C VAL A 274 20.17 -18.10 0.02
N SER A 275 20.63 -16.91 -0.33
CA SER A 275 21.92 -16.37 0.08
C SER A 275 21.72 -15.07 0.86
N ASP A 276 22.42 -14.96 1.98
CA ASP A 276 22.54 -13.73 2.76
C ASP A 276 23.18 -12.56 1.98
N TYR A 277 23.84 -12.85 0.86
CA TYR A 277 24.63 -11.88 0.10
C TYR A 277 23.93 -11.39 -1.16
N VAL A 278 23.12 -12.24 -1.81
CA VAL A 278 22.58 -11.94 -3.13
C VAL A 278 21.21 -12.59 -3.38
N ILE A 279 20.33 -11.84 -4.03
CA ILE A 279 19.17 -12.38 -4.74
C ILE A 279 19.66 -12.87 -6.09
N ARG A 280 19.31 -14.11 -6.47
CA ARG A 280 19.82 -14.74 -7.70
C ARG A 280 18.69 -15.01 -8.69
N SER A 281 18.85 -14.53 -9.91
CA SER A 281 18.02 -14.87 -11.06
C SER A 281 18.83 -15.72 -12.05
N THR A 282 18.55 -17.02 -12.08
CA THR A 282 19.41 -17.97 -12.79
C THR A 282 18.97 -18.33 -14.20
N MET A 283 17.72 -18.04 -14.58
CA MET A 283 17.21 -18.35 -15.92
C MET A 283 17.85 -17.53 -17.06
N PRO A 284 18.18 -16.22 -16.89
CA PRO A 284 18.83 -15.44 -17.94
C PRO A 284 20.08 -16.11 -18.50
N ARG A 285 20.89 -16.77 -17.67
CA ARG A 285 22.12 -17.47 -18.10
C ARG A 285 21.90 -18.56 -19.15
N LEU A 286 20.70 -19.17 -19.18
CA LEU A 286 20.33 -20.19 -20.16
C LEU A 286 19.82 -19.53 -21.44
N VAL A 287 19.02 -18.47 -21.30
CA VAL A 287 18.40 -17.74 -22.41
C VAL A 287 19.47 -16.99 -23.22
N TYR A 288 20.39 -16.32 -22.53
CA TYR A 288 21.45 -15.51 -23.13
C TYR A 288 22.79 -16.25 -23.22
N ALA A 289 22.79 -17.59 -23.17
CA ALA A 289 24.00 -18.42 -23.17
C ALA A 289 24.90 -18.20 -24.40
N GLN A 290 24.32 -17.82 -25.55
CA GLN A 290 25.05 -17.53 -26.78
C GLN A 290 25.55 -16.08 -26.87
N GLY A 291 25.02 -15.17 -26.05
CA GLY A 291 25.48 -13.79 -25.96
C GLY A 291 26.88 -13.70 -25.36
N SER A 292 27.66 -12.73 -25.82
CA SER A 292 28.96 -12.40 -25.25
C SER A 292 28.78 -11.35 -24.16
N ILE A 293 29.34 -11.59 -22.98
CA ILE A 293 29.35 -10.64 -21.86
C ILE A 293 30.83 -10.45 -21.50
N ALA A 294 31.47 -9.51 -22.17
CA ALA A 294 32.90 -9.32 -22.03
C ALA A 294 33.28 -8.90 -20.59
N PRO A 295 34.39 -9.39 -20.04
CA PRO A 295 34.88 -8.92 -18.75
C PRO A 295 35.29 -7.46 -18.83
N ARG A 296 34.83 -6.66 -17.87
CA ARG A 296 35.11 -5.22 -17.81
C ARG A 296 36.19 -4.89 -16.78
N ASP A 297 37.05 -3.93 -17.12
CA ASP A 297 37.92 -3.26 -16.16
C ASP A 297 37.13 -2.15 -15.47
N GLN A 298 36.73 -2.42 -14.24
CA GLN A 298 35.83 -1.58 -13.44
C GLN A 298 36.03 -1.87 -11.96
N SER A 299 35.50 -1.00 -11.10
CA SER A 299 35.41 -1.32 -9.68
C SER A 299 34.69 -2.66 -9.48
N LYS A 300 35.24 -3.46 -8.58
CA LYS A 300 34.68 -4.74 -8.17
C LYS A 300 34.07 -4.68 -6.77
N GLU A 301 34.06 -3.50 -6.16
CA GLU A 301 33.31 -3.25 -4.94
C GLU A 301 31.81 -3.31 -5.23
N VAL A 302 31.10 -4.05 -4.40
CA VAL A 302 29.67 -4.24 -4.46
C VAL A 302 29.08 -3.69 -3.19
N LYS A 303 28.06 -2.84 -3.34
CA LYS A 303 27.21 -2.38 -2.26
C LYS A 303 25.85 -3.06 -2.37
N ARG A 304 25.07 -3.03 -1.28
CA ARG A 304 23.66 -3.42 -1.33
C ARG A 304 22.95 -2.68 -2.48
N GLY A 305 22.11 -3.40 -3.22
CA GLY A 305 21.39 -2.89 -4.39
C GLY A 305 22.15 -2.98 -5.71
N CYS A 306 23.46 -3.24 -5.71
CA CYS A 306 24.20 -3.43 -6.97
C CYS A 306 23.66 -4.62 -7.78
N ILE A 307 23.49 -4.40 -9.08
CA ILE A 307 23.15 -5.41 -10.08
C ILE A 307 24.44 -5.96 -10.68
N ILE A 308 24.61 -7.27 -10.57
CA ILE A 308 25.79 -8.01 -11.00
C ILE A 308 25.37 -8.98 -12.09
N ILE A 309 26.14 -9.04 -13.16
CA ILE A 309 26.00 -10.04 -14.23
C ILE A 309 27.31 -10.81 -14.36
N ASP A 310 27.22 -12.12 -14.25
CA ASP A 310 28.36 -13.01 -14.44
C ASP A 310 28.81 -12.99 -15.91
N ASN A 311 30.09 -12.70 -16.16
CA ASN A 311 30.64 -12.46 -17.49
C ASN A 311 31.21 -13.75 -18.12
N ASP A 312 31.80 -13.65 -19.32
CA ASP A 312 32.31 -14.80 -20.08
C ASP A 312 33.28 -15.70 -19.31
N ARG A 313 34.01 -15.14 -18.34
CA ARG A 313 34.98 -15.89 -17.52
C ARG A 313 34.34 -16.79 -16.47
N TYR A 314 33.02 -16.68 -16.26
CA TYR A 314 32.28 -17.53 -15.31
C TYR A 314 31.68 -18.79 -15.97
N HIS A 315 31.90 -18.98 -17.27
CA HIS A 315 31.51 -20.19 -18.03
C HIS A 315 30.04 -20.58 -17.81
N ARG A 316 29.76 -21.63 -17.03
CA ARG A 316 28.42 -22.14 -16.74
C ARG A 316 27.51 -21.10 -16.05
N TYR A 317 28.08 -20.10 -15.39
CA TYR A 317 27.32 -19.04 -14.73
C TYR A 317 27.15 -17.78 -15.58
N LYS A 318 27.81 -17.70 -16.75
CA LYS A 318 27.72 -16.53 -17.65
C LYS A 318 26.26 -16.15 -17.91
N GLY A 319 25.92 -14.89 -17.63
CA GLY A 319 24.59 -14.31 -17.81
C GLY A 319 23.66 -14.50 -16.63
N GLU A 320 24.10 -15.09 -15.51
CA GLU A 320 23.34 -15.09 -14.26
C GLU A 320 23.29 -13.67 -13.69
N LEU A 321 22.09 -13.17 -13.40
CA LEU A 321 21.87 -11.87 -12.77
C LEU A 321 21.76 -12.05 -11.26
N GLN A 322 22.42 -11.17 -10.51
CA GLN A 322 22.40 -11.14 -9.06
C GLN A 322 22.14 -9.70 -8.57
N ILE A 323 21.38 -9.56 -7.49
CA ILE A 323 21.18 -8.28 -6.79
C ILE A 323 21.82 -8.41 -5.41
N ALA A 324 22.73 -7.51 -5.06
CA ALA A 324 23.44 -7.56 -3.79
C ALA A 324 22.58 -7.15 -2.60
N LEU A 325 22.64 -7.92 -1.52
CA LEU A 325 21.99 -7.65 -0.23
C LEU A 325 22.96 -7.11 0.83
N LYS A 326 24.26 -7.38 0.66
CA LYS A 326 25.37 -6.98 1.54
C LYS A 326 26.52 -6.41 0.71
N ASN A 327 27.48 -5.78 1.40
CA ASN A 327 28.69 -5.27 0.77
C ASN A 327 29.74 -6.39 0.64
N PHE A 328 30.40 -6.48 -0.51
CA PHE A 328 31.48 -7.43 -0.77
C PHE A 328 32.30 -7.03 -2.01
N THR A 329 33.23 -7.87 -2.45
CA THR A 329 34.02 -7.66 -3.67
C THR A 329 33.85 -8.85 -4.60
N VAL A 330 33.52 -8.60 -5.86
CA VAL A 330 33.43 -9.64 -6.89
C VAL A 330 34.80 -9.89 -7.54
N SER A 331 34.98 -11.06 -8.14
CA SER A 331 36.17 -11.33 -8.95
C SER A 331 36.05 -10.69 -10.34
N SER A 332 37.11 -10.77 -11.16
CA SER A 332 37.08 -10.33 -12.56
C SER A 332 36.13 -11.13 -13.46
N LYS A 333 35.46 -12.16 -12.93
CA LYS A 333 34.45 -12.98 -13.60
C LYS A 333 33.04 -12.40 -13.56
N ALA A 334 32.82 -11.29 -12.85
CA ALA A 334 31.54 -10.60 -12.80
C ALA A 334 31.68 -9.13 -13.17
N ASN A 335 30.62 -8.58 -13.75
CA ASN A 335 30.46 -7.17 -14.04
C ASN A 335 29.38 -6.61 -13.09
N VAL A 336 29.66 -5.48 -12.45
CA VAL A 336 28.68 -4.68 -11.72
C VAL A 336 28.16 -3.62 -12.68
N VAL A 337 26.90 -3.71 -13.08
CA VAL A 337 26.38 -3.03 -14.28
C VAL A 337 25.38 -1.92 -13.97
N ALA A 338 24.64 -2.06 -12.88
CA ALA A 338 23.62 -1.12 -12.44
C ALA A 338 23.50 -1.15 -10.91
N GLU A 339 22.66 -0.30 -10.36
CA GLU A 339 22.25 -0.32 -8.96
C GLU A 339 20.73 -0.09 -8.85
N VAL A 340 20.10 -0.71 -7.87
CA VAL A 340 18.71 -0.39 -7.49
C VAL A 340 18.66 1.06 -7.03
N ARG A 341 17.63 1.80 -7.49
CA ARG A 341 17.41 3.18 -7.06
C ARG A 341 17.22 3.22 -5.55
N GLU A 342 17.80 4.22 -4.88
CA GLU A 342 17.90 4.26 -3.40
C GLU A 342 16.54 4.08 -2.71
N ASP A 343 15.50 4.72 -3.23
CA ASP A 343 14.14 4.64 -2.72
C ASP A 343 13.48 3.26 -2.91
N TYR A 344 13.98 2.43 -3.83
CA TYR A 344 13.51 1.05 -4.05
C TYR A 344 14.30 0.00 -3.25
N LEU A 345 15.37 0.37 -2.52
CA LEU A 345 16.23 -0.59 -1.82
C LEU A 345 15.49 -1.40 -0.74
N SER A 346 14.46 -0.83 -0.13
CA SER A 346 13.63 -1.50 0.88
C SER A 346 12.81 -2.66 0.31
N LEU A 347 12.42 -2.61 -0.97
CA LEU A 347 11.70 -3.72 -1.62
C LEU A 347 12.52 -5.02 -1.64
N LEU A 348 13.84 -4.93 -1.58
CA LEU A 348 14.72 -6.11 -1.54
C LEU A 348 14.52 -6.93 -0.26
N ASP A 349 14.10 -6.31 0.85
CA ASP A 349 13.87 -7.00 2.12
C ASP A 349 12.59 -7.85 2.12
N ASP A 350 11.64 -7.51 1.25
CA ASP A 350 10.33 -8.17 1.17
C ASP A 350 10.21 -9.12 -0.05
N LEU A 351 11.25 -9.21 -0.89
CA LEU A 351 11.34 -10.22 -1.94
C LEU A 351 11.57 -11.62 -1.36
N ARG A 352 10.69 -12.56 -1.71
CA ARG A 352 10.71 -13.94 -1.19
C ARG A 352 11.30 -14.94 -2.18
N PRO A 353 11.89 -16.04 -1.69
CA PRO A 353 12.25 -17.19 -2.52
C PRO A 353 11.10 -17.63 -3.43
N TRP A 354 11.41 -17.90 -4.69
CA TRP A 354 10.50 -18.26 -5.78
C TRP A 354 9.53 -17.16 -6.23
N GLN A 355 9.64 -15.95 -5.69
CA GLN A 355 8.86 -14.81 -6.14
C GLN A 355 9.37 -14.31 -7.49
N GLU A 356 8.44 -14.07 -8.41
CA GLU A 356 8.70 -13.37 -9.65
C GLU A 356 8.81 -11.86 -9.42
N PHE A 357 9.71 -11.20 -10.15
CA PHE A 357 9.90 -9.76 -10.09
C PHE A 357 10.47 -9.24 -11.43
N CYS A 358 10.33 -7.94 -11.65
CA CYS A 358 10.90 -7.27 -12.82
C CYS A 358 11.90 -6.19 -12.37
N LEU A 359 12.92 -5.96 -13.19
CA LEU A 359 13.75 -4.77 -13.08
C LEU A 359 13.40 -3.82 -14.24
N GLU A 360 13.27 -2.54 -13.93
CA GLU A 360 12.97 -1.49 -14.91
C GLU A 360 14.14 -0.51 -14.93
N ILE A 361 14.78 -0.35 -16.09
CA ILE A 361 15.87 0.62 -16.24
C ILE A 361 15.27 2.02 -16.19
N ASP A 362 15.64 2.78 -15.17
CA ASP A 362 15.27 4.17 -14.99
C ASP A 362 16.55 5.00 -14.82
N PRO A 363 16.97 5.76 -15.85
CA PRO A 363 18.18 6.58 -15.78
C PRO A 363 18.02 7.87 -14.97
N SER A 364 16.79 8.20 -14.51
CA SER A 364 16.46 9.45 -13.83
C SER A 364 16.89 9.52 -12.36
#